data_AF-A0A915EZP5-F1
#
_entry.id   AF-A0A915EZP5-F1
#
_cell.length_a   1.000
_cell.length_b   1.000
_cell.length_c   1.000
_cell.angle_alpha   90.00
_cell.angle_beta   90.00
_cell.angle_gamma   90.00
#
_symmetry.space_group_name_H-M   'P 1'
#
loop_
_entity.id
_entity.type
_entity.pdbx_description
1 polymer ?
#
loop_
_entity_poly.entity_id
_entity_poly.type
_entity_poly.pdbx_seq_one_letter_code
_entity_poly.pdbx_strand_id
1 'polypeptide(L)'
;ILSTNMSAEPEIQYFRNTKLLKYLGPKVSWDFIRFPQSFACHKCNLTMNLWMNLTVGTICCCRRFWDGLCDNNHAIEHYEHTKYPLAVKLGTITPNSAEVFSYAEDDMVTDPLLAQHLAYFGIDM
;
A
#
# COMPACT_ATOMS: atom_id res chain seq x y z
N ILE A 1 10.22 -0.20 46.00
CA ILE A 1 11.18 -1.18 45.43
C ILE A 1 10.84 -1.25 43.93
N LEU A 2 11.24 -0.23 43.15
CA LEU A 2 12.37 -0.25 42.19
C LEU A 2 12.33 -1.53 41.34
N SER A 3 11.70 -1.50 40.17
CA SER A 3 12.27 -1.08 38.87
C SER A 3 13.36 -2.01 38.35
N THR A 4 13.14 -2.59 37.16
CA THR A 4 14.11 -2.51 36.06
C THR A 4 13.35 -2.52 34.74
N ASN A 5 13.50 -1.40 34.03
CA ASN A 5 13.19 -1.15 32.63
C ASN A 5 14.14 -1.93 31.68
N MET A 6 13.79 -1.79 30.39
CA MET A 6 14.60 -1.87 29.15
C MET A 6 14.41 -3.16 28.35
N SER A 7 14.03 -3.13 27.06
CA SER A 7 14.15 -2.07 26.06
C SER A 7 13.04 -2.15 25.00
N ALA A 8 12.18 -1.13 24.92
CA ALA A 8 11.39 -0.90 23.72
C ALA A 8 12.31 -0.27 22.66
N GLU A 9 12.36 -0.88 21.48
CA GLU A 9 13.16 -0.42 20.34
C GLU A 9 12.71 0.97 19.86
N PRO A 10 13.64 1.77 19.29
CA PRO A 10 13.40 3.16 18.91
C PRO A 10 12.26 3.37 17.89
N GLU A 11 11.83 2.33 17.18
CA GLU A 11 10.73 2.40 16.20
C GLU A 11 9.36 2.65 16.86
N ILE A 12 9.10 2.08 18.05
CA ILE A 12 7.80 2.22 18.74
C ILE A 12 7.56 3.66 19.23
N GLN A 13 8.63 4.40 19.53
CA GLN A 13 8.54 5.79 19.96
C GLN A 13 8.16 6.74 18.79
N TYR A 14 8.47 6.37 17.55
CA TYR A 14 8.04 7.12 16.36
C TYR A 14 6.51 7.12 16.21
N PHE A 15 5.85 5.99 16.51
CA PHE A 15 4.40 5.83 16.42
C PHE A 15 3.60 6.72 17.38
N ARG A 16 4.16 7.13 18.52
CA ARG A 16 3.47 8.01 19.49
C ARG A 16 3.62 9.50 19.19
N ASN A 17 4.62 9.88 18.39
CA ASN A 17 4.95 11.28 18.15
C ASN A 17 4.39 11.84 16.84
N THR A 18 3.74 11.02 16.01
CA THR A 18 2.98 11.56 14.88
C THR A 18 1.76 12.31 15.44
N LYS A 19 1.77 13.63 15.27
CA LYS A 19 0.66 14.56 15.56
C LYS A 19 -0.64 14.27 14.77
N LEU A 20 -0.86 13.04 14.30
CA LEU A 20 -2.00 12.62 13.48
C LEU A 20 -3.13 11.98 14.28
N LEU A 21 -2.86 11.43 15.48
CA LEU A 21 -3.91 10.83 16.32
C LEU A 21 -4.95 11.84 16.84
N LYS A 22 -4.63 13.14 16.84
CA LYS A 22 -5.57 14.21 17.26
C LYS A 22 -6.66 14.53 16.23
N TYR A 23 -6.60 13.97 15.03
CA TYR A 23 -7.63 14.15 13.99
C TYR A 23 -8.66 13.02 13.94
N LEU A 24 -8.50 11.98 14.76
CA LEU A 24 -9.46 10.89 14.86
C LEU A 24 -10.41 11.15 16.05
N GLY A 25 -11.42 11.98 15.80
CA GLY A 25 -12.56 12.12 16.71
C GLY A 25 -13.37 10.83 16.80
N PRO A 26 -14.17 10.63 17.87
CA PRO A 26 -14.89 9.39 18.10
C PRO A 26 -16.11 9.28 17.17
N LYS A 27 -16.27 8.10 16.56
CA LYS A 27 -17.37 7.66 15.70
C LYS A 27 -17.41 8.27 14.30
N VAL A 28 -16.55 7.76 13.43
CA VAL A 28 -16.86 7.69 12.00
C VAL A 28 -17.78 6.47 11.80
N SER A 29 -18.97 6.68 11.22
CA SER A 29 -19.84 5.57 10.82
C SER A 29 -19.22 4.86 9.61
N TRP A 30 -19.13 3.54 9.69
CA TRP A 30 -18.39 2.68 8.75
C TRP A 30 -19.04 2.50 7.36
N ASP A 31 -20.19 3.10 7.10
CA ASP A 31 -20.90 2.99 5.81
C ASP A 31 -20.37 3.96 4.74
N PHE A 32 -19.32 4.73 5.03
CA PHE A 32 -18.83 5.79 4.15
C PHE A 32 -17.31 5.94 4.15
N ILE A 33 -16.58 4.84 3.98
CA ILE A 33 -15.26 4.97 3.31
C ILE A 33 -15.56 5.22 1.84
N ARG A 34 -15.74 6.49 1.47
CA ARG A 34 -15.53 6.90 0.08
C ARG A 34 -14.07 6.58 -0.24
N PHE A 35 -13.82 5.41 -0.82
CA PHE A 35 -12.64 5.19 -1.66
C PHE A 35 -12.47 6.45 -2.53
N PRO A 36 -11.32 7.14 -2.49
CA PRO A 36 -11.16 8.38 -3.23
C PRO A 36 -11.47 8.10 -4.71
N GLN A 37 -12.31 8.94 -5.28
CA GLN A 37 -13.15 8.67 -6.46
C GLN A 37 -12.38 8.54 -7.80
N SER A 38 -11.09 8.23 -7.77
CA SER A 38 -10.30 7.63 -8.85
C SER A 38 -8.86 7.56 -8.37
N PHE A 39 -8.33 6.36 -8.14
CA PHE A 39 -6.88 6.20 -8.09
C PHE A 39 -6.32 6.55 -9.48
N ALA A 40 -5.18 7.23 -9.51
CA ALA A 40 -4.46 7.54 -10.73
C ALA A 40 -2.99 7.23 -10.53
N CYS A 41 -2.30 6.91 -11.63
CA CYS A 41 -0.86 6.71 -11.59
C CYS A 41 -0.16 8.01 -11.16
N HIS A 42 0.83 7.90 -10.27
CA HIS A 42 1.63 9.03 -9.80
C HIS A 42 2.37 9.77 -10.93
N LYS A 43 2.68 9.07 -12.03
CA LYS A 43 3.44 9.60 -13.16
C LYS A 43 2.61 9.86 -14.42
N CYS A 44 1.35 9.40 -14.52
CA CYS A 44 0.48 9.67 -15.67
C CYS A 44 -1.01 9.62 -15.34
N ASN A 45 -1.85 9.97 -16.32
CA ASN A 45 -3.30 10.08 -16.14
C ASN A 45 -4.06 8.74 -16.25
N LEU A 46 -3.37 7.60 -16.18
CA LEU A 46 -4.04 6.29 -16.17
C LEU A 46 -4.76 6.08 -14.84
N THR A 47 -6.01 5.64 -14.93
CA THR A 47 -6.90 5.36 -13.78
C THR A 47 -7.26 3.88 -13.66
N MET A 48 -6.75 3.04 -14.56
CA MET A 48 -7.01 1.60 -14.62
C MET A 48 -5.69 0.82 -14.56
N ASN A 49 -5.77 -0.45 -14.17
CA ASN A 49 -4.61 -1.34 -14.02
C ASN A 49 -3.50 -0.72 -13.18
N LEU A 50 -3.89 -0.25 -11.99
CA LEU A 50 -3.02 0.42 -11.04
C LEU A 50 -2.50 -0.55 -9.98
N TRP A 51 -1.25 -0.36 -9.62
CA TRP A 51 -0.51 -1.16 -8.65
C TRP A 51 0.02 -0.22 -7.57
N MET A 52 -0.27 -0.53 -6.31
CA MET A 52 0.20 0.20 -5.16
C MET A 52 1.36 -0.55 -4.52
N ASN A 53 2.51 0.10 -4.39
CA ASN A 53 3.65 -0.48 -3.67
C ASN A 53 3.35 -0.58 -2.17
N LEU A 54 3.55 -1.76 -1.56
CA LEU A 54 3.20 -2.00 -0.15
C LEU A 54 4.19 -1.37 0.85
N THR A 55 5.38 -0.95 0.41
CA THR A 55 6.35 -0.30 1.30
C THR A 55 6.08 1.19 1.47
N VAL A 56 5.71 1.88 0.38
CA VAL A 56 5.58 3.35 0.36
C VAL A 56 4.19 3.86 0.00
N GLY A 57 3.28 3.01 -0.47
CA GLY A 57 1.93 3.40 -0.90
C GLY A 57 1.90 4.16 -2.22
N THR A 58 2.99 4.16 -2.99
CA THR A 58 3.03 4.82 -4.31
C THR A 58 2.19 4.01 -5.30
N ILE A 59 1.31 4.69 -6.02
CA ILE A 59 0.41 4.10 -7.01
C ILE A 59 0.98 4.33 -8.42
N CYS A 60 1.25 3.26 -9.14
CA CYS A 60 1.79 3.30 -10.48
C CYS A 60 0.95 2.43 -11.44
N CYS A 61 0.93 2.80 -12.72
CA CYS A 61 0.35 1.93 -13.74
C CYS A 61 1.28 0.75 -14.04
N CYS A 62 0.66 -0.34 -14.50
CA CYS A 62 1.31 -1.60 -14.77
C CYS A 62 2.32 -1.56 -15.94
N ARG A 63 2.96 -2.71 -16.17
CA ARG A 63 3.91 -2.92 -17.27
C ARG A 63 3.23 -2.82 -18.63
N ARG A 64 4.02 -2.45 -19.63
CA ARG A 64 3.62 -2.45 -21.04
C ARG A 64 3.28 -3.86 -21.49
N PHE A 65 2.04 -4.06 -21.90
CA PHE A 65 1.60 -5.25 -22.61
C PHE A 65 1.25 -4.90 -24.06
N TRP A 66 1.23 -5.92 -24.93
CA TRP A 66 0.88 -5.73 -26.35
C TRP A 66 -0.59 -5.35 -26.57
N ASP A 67 -1.41 -5.45 -25.52
CA ASP A 67 -2.85 -5.15 -25.55
C ASP A 67 -3.18 -3.65 -25.51
N GLY A 68 -2.20 -2.78 -25.25
CA GLY A 68 -2.34 -1.32 -25.23
C GLY A 68 -3.17 -0.77 -24.06
N LEU A 69 -3.61 -1.62 -23.13
CA LEU A 69 -4.42 -1.22 -21.97
C LEU A 69 -3.57 -0.61 -20.83
N CYS A 70 -2.25 -0.71 -20.96
CA CYS A 70 -1.27 -0.26 -19.99
C CYS A 70 0.08 -0.13 -20.68
N ASP A 71 0.67 1.08 -20.75
CA ASP A 71 1.77 1.35 -21.70
C ASP A 71 2.94 2.19 -21.12
N ASN A 72 3.01 2.43 -19.80
CA ASN A 72 3.98 3.39 -19.27
C ASN A 72 5.02 2.81 -18.29
N ASN A 73 4.97 1.53 -17.94
CA ASN A 73 6.00 0.87 -17.10
C ASN A 73 6.30 1.54 -15.74
N HIS A 74 5.44 2.43 -15.24
CA HIS A 74 5.78 3.24 -14.07
C HIS A 74 5.94 2.43 -12.79
N ALA A 75 5.28 1.28 -12.67
CA ALA A 75 5.42 0.43 -11.49
C ALA A 75 6.77 -0.31 -11.48
N ILE A 76 7.25 -0.80 -12.62
CA ILE A 76 8.58 -1.42 -12.73
C ILE A 76 9.69 -0.37 -12.62
N GLU A 77 9.54 0.82 -13.21
CA GLU A 77 10.49 1.92 -13.02
C GLU A 77 10.60 2.34 -11.56
N HIS A 78 9.46 2.38 -10.84
CA HIS A 78 9.45 2.69 -9.41
C HIS A 78 10.22 1.62 -8.63
N TYR A 79 10.02 0.34 -8.96
CA TYR A 79 10.83 -0.75 -8.40
C TYR A 79 12.30 -0.60 -8.74
N GLU A 80 12.67 -0.25 -9.97
CA GLU A 80 14.06 -0.10 -10.38
C GLU A 80 14.81 0.94 -9.54
N HIS A 81 14.14 2.03 -9.18
CA HIS A 81 14.69 3.13 -8.38
C HIS A 81 14.70 2.84 -6.87
N THR A 82 13.66 2.18 -6.34
CA THR A 82 13.47 2.01 -4.89
C THR A 82 13.87 0.64 -4.37
N LYS A 83 13.84 -0.37 -5.25
CA LYS A 83 13.97 -1.81 -4.94
C LYS A 83 12.92 -2.35 -3.97
N TYR A 84 11.76 -1.69 -3.86
CA TYR A 84 10.64 -2.20 -3.06
C TYR A 84 9.84 -3.27 -3.81
N PRO A 85 9.89 -4.55 -3.38
CA PRO A 85 9.55 -5.67 -4.24
C PRO A 85 8.05 -5.91 -4.40
N LEU A 86 7.23 -5.56 -3.40
CA LEU A 86 5.82 -5.95 -3.36
C LEU A 86 4.90 -4.82 -3.81
N ALA A 87 3.97 -5.15 -4.71
CA ALA A 87 2.87 -4.28 -5.08
C ALA A 87 1.55 -5.03 -5.15
N VAL A 88 0.47 -4.38 -4.71
CA VAL A 88 -0.90 -4.90 -4.76
C VAL A 88 -1.69 -4.21 -5.87
N LYS A 89 -2.50 -4.95 -6.63
CA LYS A 89 -3.33 -4.38 -7.69
C LYS A 89 -4.61 -3.78 -7.13
N LEU A 90 -4.77 -2.48 -7.35
CA LEU A 90 -5.95 -1.73 -6.95
C LEU A 90 -7.15 -2.20 -7.80
N GLY A 91 -8.27 -2.50 -7.13
CA GLY A 91 -9.48 -3.06 -7.73
C GLY A 91 -9.63 -4.58 -7.60
N THR A 92 -8.61 -5.28 -7.10
CA THR A 92 -8.68 -6.72 -6.79
C THR A 92 -8.70 -7.02 -5.29
N ILE A 93 -8.58 -5.98 -4.46
CA ILE A 93 -8.65 -6.09 -3.02
C ILE A 93 -10.08 -6.45 -2.64
N THR A 94 -10.21 -7.59 -1.99
CA THR A 94 -11.44 -8.14 -1.40
C THR A 94 -11.19 -8.40 0.08
N PRO A 95 -12.23 -8.65 0.89
CA PRO A 95 -12.04 -8.96 2.30
C PRO A 95 -11.20 -10.19 2.61
N ASN A 96 -11.00 -11.04 1.61
CA ASN A 96 -10.32 -12.32 1.78
C ASN A 96 -8.97 -12.38 1.04
N SER A 97 -8.77 -11.57 -0.01
CA SER A 97 -7.59 -11.67 -0.87
C SER A 97 -7.37 -10.41 -1.72
N ALA A 98 -6.15 -10.25 -2.24
CA ALA A 98 -5.85 -9.31 -3.31
C ALA A 98 -4.78 -9.90 -4.24
N GLU A 99 -4.70 -9.40 -5.48
CA GLU A 99 -3.61 -9.74 -6.39
C GLU A 99 -2.34 -8.97 -5.97
N VAL A 100 -1.33 -9.70 -5.48
CA VAL A 100 -0.01 -9.15 -5.11
C VAL A 100 1.06 -9.68 -6.06
N PHE A 101 1.92 -8.79 -6.53
CA PHE A 101 3.02 -9.09 -7.43
C PHE A 101 4.36 -8.76 -6.77
N SER A 102 5.33 -9.65 -6.93
CA SER A 102 6.71 -9.47 -6.48
C SER A 102 7.60 -9.16 -7.68
N TYR A 103 8.14 -7.95 -7.75
CA TYR A 103 9.12 -7.57 -8.78
C TYR A 103 10.47 -8.26 -8.61
N ALA A 104 10.80 -8.72 -7.41
CA ALA A 104 12.04 -9.46 -7.16
C ALA A 104 11.99 -10.90 -7.71
N GLU A 105 10.79 -11.50 -7.70
CA GLU A 105 10.55 -12.87 -8.17
C GLU A 105 9.96 -12.90 -9.59
N ASP A 106 9.54 -11.74 -10.10
CA ASP A 106 8.80 -11.58 -11.36
C ASP A 106 7.54 -12.47 -11.43
N ASP A 107 6.87 -12.66 -10.29
CA ASP A 107 5.71 -13.56 -10.16
C ASP A 107 4.64 -13.02 -9.20
N MET A 108 3.43 -13.56 -9.33
CA MET A 108 2.32 -13.34 -8.40
C MET A 108 2.59 -14.10 -7.10
N VAL A 109 2.53 -13.39 -5.97
CA VAL A 109 2.84 -13.93 -4.66
C VAL A 109 1.66 -13.80 -3.71
N THR A 110 1.64 -14.64 -2.68
CA THR A 110 0.71 -14.48 -1.55
C THR A 110 1.45 -13.83 -0.39
N ASP A 111 0.96 -12.67 0.04
CA ASP A 111 1.49 -12.00 1.23
C ASP A 111 0.68 -12.41 2.46
N PRO A 112 1.26 -13.18 3.41
CA PRO A 112 0.55 -13.61 4.61
C PRO A 112 0.22 -12.45 5.57
N LEU A 113 0.86 -11.29 5.40
CA LEU A 113 0.65 -10.10 6.23
C LEU A 113 -0.09 -8.98 5.46
N LEU A 114 -0.73 -9.32 4.34
CA LEU A 114 -1.39 -8.36 3.45
C LEU A 114 -2.36 -7.42 4.19
N ALA A 115 -3.20 -7.97 5.08
CA ALA A 115 -4.15 -7.16 5.86
C ALA A 115 -3.43 -6.11 6.74
N GLN A 116 -2.29 -6.45 7.32
CA GLN A 116 -1.51 -5.52 8.15
C GLN A 116 -0.84 -4.44 7.28
N HIS A 117 -0.30 -4.82 6.12
CA HIS A 117 0.27 -3.87 5.17
C HIS A 117 -0.79 -2.91 4.62
N LEU A 118 -2.00 -3.38 4.31
CA LEU A 118 -3.09 -2.54 3.84
C LEU A 118 -3.64 -1.63 4.95
N ALA A 119 -3.73 -2.15 6.18
CA ALA A 119 -4.15 -1.37 7.35
C ALA A 119 -3.21 -0.18 7.63
N TYR A 120 -1.91 -0.30 7.34
CA TYR A 120 -0.95 0.82 7.41
C TYR A 120 -1.37 2.00 6.52
N PHE A 121 -1.98 1.73 5.37
CA PHE A 121 -2.51 2.74 4.46
C PHE A 121 -3.98 3.10 4.75
N GLY A 122 -4.57 2.58 5.82
CA GLY A 122 -5.98 2.77 6.17
C GLY A 122 -6.95 2.02 5.26
N ILE A 123 -6.49 0.98 4.56
CA ILE A 123 -7.32 0.09 3.75
C ILE A 123 -7.66 -1.13 4.60
N ASP A 124 -8.95 -1.29 4.90
CA ASP A 124 -9.46 -2.47 5.59
C ASP A 124 -9.79 -3.56 4.57
N MET A 125 -9.45 -4.82 4.91
CA MET A 125 -9.85 -6.00 4.13
C MET A 125 -11.13 -6.56 4.75
#